data_AF-A0A2R5F8B1-F1
#
_entry.id   AF-A0A2R5F8B1-F1
#
_cell.length_a   1.000
_cell.length_b   1.000
_cell.length_c   1.000
_cell.angle_alpha   90.00
_cell.angle_beta   90.00
_cell.angle_gamma   90.00
#
_symmetry.space_group_name_H-M   'P 1'
#
loop_
_entity.id
_entity.type
_entity.pdbx_description
1 polymer ?
#
loop_
_entity_poly.entity_id
_entity_poly.type
_entity_poly.pdbx_seq_one_letter_code
_entity_poly.pdbx_strand_id
1 'polypeptide(L)'
;MTPERWESPLKLQLVPTVDSLSFLTMPQGTTGLPLSPHPGAFGVRRRFHTHEGVDLYAPEGTEVFAVEAGEVIAVRQFTGPELGHDWWLPTYGVWIEGASGVVLYGEIEPHLAVGQQVMAGERVGTVLRVLKEDKGRPTSMLHLELRDSGNTADIEWLDNENRPAGLLDPTPYLLDGVVNNQLNQ
;
A
#
# COMPACT_ATOMS: atom_id res chain seq x y z
N MET A 1 9.33 -11.03 -22.70
CA MET A 1 8.18 -10.22 -22.25
C MET A 1 8.74 -9.24 -21.25
N THR A 2 8.64 -7.94 -21.52
CA THR A 2 8.80 -6.93 -20.46
C THR A 2 7.73 -7.23 -19.40
N PRO A 3 8.08 -7.34 -18.11
CA PRO A 3 7.04 -7.46 -17.08
C PRO A 3 6.05 -6.30 -17.25
N GLU A 4 4.76 -6.60 -17.13
CA GLU A 4 3.74 -5.56 -17.15
C GLU A 4 4.04 -4.58 -16.00
N ARG A 5 4.04 -3.30 -16.34
CA ARG A 5 4.45 -2.21 -15.46
C ARG A 5 3.28 -1.82 -14.56
N TRP A 6 3.57 -1.53 -13.29
CA TRP A 6 2.55 -1.06 -12.36
C TRP A 6 2.02 0.33 -12.75
N GLU A 7 0.70 0.45 -12.76
CA GLU A 7 -0.02 1.71 -12.71
C GLU A 7 0.00 2.30 -11.30
N SER A 8 -0.31 3.59 -11.20
CA SER A 8 -0.40 4.25 -9.89
C SER A 8 -1.64 3.75 -9.14
N PRO A 9 -1.51 3.29 -7.88
CA PRO A 9 -2.65 2.84 -7.10
C PRO A 9 -3.55 3.98 -6.62
N LEU A 10 -3.12 5.23 -6.82
CA LEU A 10 -3.86 6.45 -6.48
C LEU A 10 -3.87 7.38 -7.69
N LYS A 11 -4.96 8.15 -7.86
CA LYS A 11 -5.01 9.31 -8.79
C LYS A 11 -4.26 10.53 -8.21
N LEU A 12 -3.09 10.29 -7.63
CA LEU A 12 -2.17 11.29 -7.12
C LEU A 12 -0.80 11.03 -7.76
N GLN A 13 -0.08 12.09 -8.09
CA GLN A 13 1.31 11.96 -8.51
C GLN A 13 2.16 11.51 -7.32
N LEU A 14 2.76 10.33 -7.43
CA LEU A 14 3.70 9.82 -6.45
C LEU A 14 5.05 10.53 -6.60
N VAL A 15 5.53 11.13 -5.51
CA VAL A 15 6.80 11.87 -5.47
C VAL A 15 7.76 11.15 -4.52
N PRO A 16 8.86 10.55 -5.01
CA PRO A 16 9.85 9.89 -4.16
C PRO A 16 10.38 10.84 -3.09
N THR A 17 10.35 10.41 -1.83
CA THR A 17 10.74 11.26 -0.70
C THR A 17 11.35 10.47 0.44
N VAL A 18 12.40 11.03 1.03
CA VAL A 18 12.98 10.57 2.31
C VAL A 18 12.53 11.46 3.47
N ASP A 19 11.86 12.58 3.19
CA ASP A 19 11.39 13.52 4.20
C ASP A 19 10.05 13.06 4.80
N SER A 20 10.12 12.66 6.07
CA SER A 20 8.96 12.18 6.84
C SER A 20 7.86 13.21 7.07
N LEU A 21 8.11 14.48 6.76
CA LEU A 21 7.18 15.60 6.89
C LEU A 21 6.77 16.20 5.54
N SER A 22 7.15 15.57 4.42
CA SER A 22 6.87 16.08 3.08
C SER A 22 5.38 16.31 2.79
N PHE A 23 4.49 15.58 3.47
CA PHE A 23 3.03 15.81 3.41
C PHE A 23 2.59 17.23 3.83
N LEU A 24 3.41 17.97 4.58
CA LEU A 24 3.12 19.36 4.97
C LEU A 24 3.29 20.36 3.82
N THR A 25 4.10 20.02 2.82
CA THR A 25 4.56 20.95 1.78
C THR A 25 4.27 20.47 0.36
N MET A 26 3.79 19.22 0.21
CA MET A 26 3.43 18.63 -1.07
C MET A 26 2.31 19.41 -1.78
N PRO A 27 2.45 19.68 -3.10
CA PRO A 27 1.39 20.29 -3.88
C PRO A 27 0.10 19.45 -3.91
N GLN A 28 -1.03 20.13 -4.12
CA GLN A 28 -2.29 19.44 -4.37
C GLN A 28 -2.16 18.46 -5.56
N GLY A 29 -2.76 17.28 -5.43
CA GLY A 29 -2.70 16.24 -6.46
C GLY A 29 -1.42 15.40 -6.40
N THR A 30 -0.57 15.59 -5.39
CA THR A 30 0.63 14.78 -5.16
C THR A 30 0.56 14.05 -3.82
N THR A 31 1.32 12.97 -3.69
CA THR A 31 1.62 12.35 -2.39
C THR A 31 3.02 11.74 -2.39
N GLY A 32 3.56 11.48 -1.22
CA GLY A 32 4.89 10.90 -1.06
C GLY A 32 4.91 9.44 -1.46
N LEU A 33 5.88 9.06 -2.28
CA LEU A 33 6.37 7.68 -2.36
C LEU A 33 7.53 7.56 -1.36
N PRO A 34 7.30 7.01 -0.16
CA PRO A 34 8.29 7.03 0.89
C PRO A 34 9.45 6.08 0.56
N LEU A 35 10.66 6.59 0.65
CA LEU A 35 11.91 5.85 0.55
C LEU A 35 12.63 5.86 1.90
N SER A 36 13.39 4.82 2.21
CA SER A 36 14.17 4.77 3.47
C SER A 36 15.03 6.04 3.62
N PRO A 37 15.04 6.70 4.79
CA PRO A 37 14.52 6.24 6.08
C PRO A 37 13.09 6.72 6.45
N HIS A 38 12.27 7.12 5.48
CA HIS A 38 10.89 7.57 5.74
C HIS A 38 10.10 6.48 6.50
N PRO A 39 9.34 6.79 7.57
CA PRO A 39 8.68 5.78 8.41
C PRO A 39 7.65 4.92 7.66
N GLY A 40 7.05 5.44 6.60
CA GLY A 40 6.15 4.74 5.68
C GLY A 40 6.83 3.91 4.59
N ALA A 41 8.17 3.88 4.50
CA ALA A 41 8.88 3.10 3.49
C ALA A 41 9.00 1.63 3.88
N PHE A 42 9.06 0.74 2.89
CA PHE A 42 9.30 -0.68 3.10
C PHE A 42 10.63 -0.92 3.82
N GLY A 43 10.66 -1.89 4.74
CA GLY A 43 11.86 -2.31 5.44
C GLY A 43 12.38 -1.32 6.50
N VAL A 44 11.64 -0.24 6.78
CA VAL A 44 12.03 0.70 7.84
C VAL A 44 11.63 0.15 9.21
N ARG A 45 12.61 0.00 10.08
CA ARG A 45 12.42 -0.40 11.47
C ARG A 45 11.60 0.64 12.23
N ARG A 46 10.46 0.22 12.77
CA ARG A 46 9.63 0.97 13.71
C ARG A 46 9.88 0.46 15.13
N ARG A 47 9.09 0.97 16.09
CA ARG A 47 9.29 0.66 17.52
C ARG A 47 9.18 -0.84 17.83
N PHE A 48 8.28 -1.55 17.15
CA PHE A 48 7.92 -2.94 17.47
C PHE A 48 7.99 -3.91 16.28
N HIS A 49 8.00 -3.40 15.05
CA HIS A 49 8.07 -4.19 13.81
C HIS A 49 8.89 -3.42 12.77
N THR A 50 9.21 -4.08 11.67
CA THR A 50 9.76 -3.49 10.46
C THR A 50 8.65 -3.37 9.43
N HIS A 51 8.57 -2.24 8.74
CA HIS A 51 7.42 -1.97 7.88
C HIS A 51 7.33 -2.92 6.68
N GLU A 52 6.19 -3.62 6.57
CA GLU A 52 5.97 -4.71 5.63
C GLU A 52 5.58 -4.23 4.22
N GLY A 53 5.17 -2.97 4.09
CA GLY A 53 4.72 -2.38 2.85
C GLY A 53 5.20 -0.96 2.65
N VAL A 54 4.45 -0.22 1.85
CA VAL A 54 4.63 1.22 1.60
C VAL A 54 3.34 1.94 1.98
N ASP A 55 3.45 2.96 2.82
CA ASP A 55 2.32 3.79 3.24
C ASP A 55 2.25 5.04 2.36
N LEU A 56 1.24 5.10 1.49
CA LEU A 56 0.94 6.27 0.67
C LEU A 56 -0.12 7.12 1.37
N TYR A 57 0.30 8.22 1.98
CA TYR A 57 -0.61 9.12 2.69
C TYR A 57 -1.66 9.70 1.74
N ALA A 58 -2.93 9.53 2.09
CA ALA A 58 -4.05 9.99 1.28
C ALA A 58 -5.26 10.25 2.20
N PRO A 59 -6.09 11.27 1.90
CA PRO A 59 -7.31 11.50 2.65
C PRO A 59 -8.25 10.27 2.65
N GLU A 60 -9.00 10.09 3.73
CA GLU A 60 -10.11 9.13 3.77
C GLU A 60 -11.07 9.38 2.61
N GLY A 61 -11.55 8.31 1.98
CA GLY A 61 -12.40 8.34 0.79
C GLY A 61 -11.64 8.46 -0.54
N THR A 62 -10.31 8.60 -0.54
CA THR A 62 -9.51 8.61 -1.78
C THR A 62 -9.66 7.27 -2.50
N GLU A 63 -10.00 7.30 -3.80
CA GLU A 63 -10.13 6.09 -4.62
C GLU A 63 -8.78 5.38 -4.80
N VAL A 64 -8.81 4.05 -4.66
CA VAL A 64 -7.66 3.16 -4.84
C VAL A 64 -7.88 2.29 -6.08
N PHE A 65 -6.82 2.09 -6.85
CA PHE A 65 -6.85 1.39 -8.14
C PHE A 65 -5.86 0.22 -8.17
N ALA A 66 -6.18 -0.81 -8.95
CA ALA A 66 -5.31 -1.95 -9.14
C ALA A 66 -4.07 -1.52 -9.93
N VAL A 67 -2.88 -1.84 -9.42
CA VAL A 67 -1.60 -1.50 -10.07
C VAL A 67 -1.35 -2.36 -11.31
N GLU A 68 -1.93 -3.56 -11.38
CA GLU A 68 -1.83 -4.49 -12.49
C GLU A 68 -3.13 -5.32 -12.62
N ALA A 69 -3.29 -6.01 -13.74
CA ALA A 69 -4.39 -6.94 -13.91
C ALA A 69 -4.20 -8.20 -13.03
N GLY A 70 -5.30 -8.77 -12.54
CA GLY A 70 -5.23 -9.93 -11.67
C GLY A 70 -6.59 -10.44 -11.18
N GLU A 71 -6.54 -11.40 -10.27
CA GLU A 71 -7.71 -11.98 -9.60
C GLU A 71 -7.73 -11.62 -8.12
N VAL A 72 -8.89 -11.22 -7.60
CA VAL A 72 -9.07 -11.00 -6.16
C VAL A 72 -9.10 -12.36 -5.45
N ILE A 73 -8.06 -12.67 -4.71
CA ILE A 73 -7.93 -13.96 -4.01
C ILE A 73 -8.29 -13.89 -2.52
N ALA A 74 -8.34 -12.69 -1.93
CA ALA A 74 -8.85 -12.50 -0.57
C ALA A 74 -9.40 -11.08 -0.37
N VAL A 75 -10.45 -10.98 0.45
CA VAL A 75 -10.98 -9.73 1.01
C VAL A 75 -11.31 -9.99 2.47
N ARG A 76 -10.70 -9.25 3.39
CA ARG A 76 -10.94 -9.43 4.84
C ARG A 76 -10.51 -8.22 5.64
N GLN A 77 -10.86 -8.21 6.93
CA GLN A 77 -10.40 -7.19 7.86
C GLN A 77 -8.86 -7.20 7.94
N PHE A 78 -8.27 -6.01 7.97
CA PHE A 78 -6.82 -5.79 7.96
C PHE A 78 -6.33 -5.17 9.28
N THR A 79 -7.09 -4.24 9.85
CA THR A 79 -6.78 -3.69 11.17
C THR A 79 -8.03 -3.58 12.05
N GLY A 80 -7.84 -3.30 13.33
CA GLY A 80 -8.90 -3.03 14.30
C GLY A 80 -9.00 -4.04 15.45
N PRO A 81 -9.86 -3.76 16.44
CA PRO A 81 -9.93 -4.52 17.69
C PRO A 81 -10.29 -6.01 17.52
N GLU A 82 -11.04 -6.38 16.48
CA GLU A 82 -11.40 -7.79 16.21
C GLU A 82 -10.17 -8.66 15.90
N LEU A 83 -9.08 -8.05 15.45
CA LEU A 83 -7.78 -8.69 15.22
C LEU A 83 -6.81 -8.52 16.41
N GLY A 84 -7.27 -7.97 17.54
CA GLY A 84 -6.42 -7.63 18.68
C GLY A 84 -5.67 -6.31 18.54
N HIS A 85 -5.95 -5.51 17.52
CA HIS A 85 -5.32 -4.21 17.29
C HIS A 85 -6.11 -3.07 17.94
N ASP A 86 -6.16 -3.05 19.27
CA ASP A 86 -6.98 -2.11 20.05
C ASP A 86 -6.60 -0.62 19.84
N TRP A 87 -5.45 -0.34 19.25
CA TRP A 87 -4.96 1.02 18.97
C TRP A 87 -5.32 1.54 17.57
N TRP A 88 -5.83 0.69 16.68
CA TRP A 88 -6.24 1.05 15.32
C TRP A 88 -7.76 1.00 15.15
N LEU A 89 -8.28 1.79 14.21
CA LEU A 89 -9.66 1.69 13.74
C LEU A 89 -9.81 0.47 12.83
N PRO A 90 -11.01 -0.12 12.71
CA PRO A 90 -11.25 -1.19 11.75
C PRO A 90 -11.04 -0.72 10.31
N THR A 91 -10.25 -1.48 9.56
CA THR A 91 -10.06 -1.31 8.11
C THR A 91 -10.00 -2.68 7.43
N TYR A 92 -10.06 -2.71 6.10
CA TYR A 92 -10.00 -3.95 5.33
C TYR A 92 -8.85 -3.93 4.34
N GLY A 93 -8.58 -5.11 3.80
CA GLY A 93 -7.60 -5.34 2.76
C GLY A 93 -8.17 -6.16 1.62
N VAL A 94 -7.61 -5.95 0.43
CA VAL A 94 -7.86 -6.76 -0.77
C VAL A 94 -6.53 -7.31 -1.25
N TRP A 95 -6.46 -8.62 -1.51
CA TRP A 95 -5.32 -9.29 -2.11
C TRP A 95 -5.65 -9.63 -3.55
N ILE A 96 -4.87 -9.08 -4.48
CA ILE A 96 -5.01 -9.35 -5.92
C ILE A 96 -3.78 -10.10 -6.38
N GLU A 97 -3.97 -11.29 -6.94
CA GLU A 97 -2.91 -12.07 -7.57
C GLU A 97 -2.78 -11.66 -9.04
N GLY A 98 -1.60 -11.16 -9.40
CA GLY A 98 -1.25 -10.70 -10.73
C GLY A 98 0.12 -11.21 -11.18
N ALA A 99 0.68 -10.57 -12.22
CA ALA A 99 1.94 -10.98 -12.80
C ALA A 99 3.15 -10.79 -11.85
N SER A 100 3.06 -9.83 -10.92
CA SER A 100 4.14 -9.54 -9.96
C SER A 100 4.13 -10.41 -8.70
N GLY A 101 3.02 -11.13 -8.45
CA GLY A 101 2.76 -11.84 -7.20
C GLY A 101 1.40 -11.46 -6.64
N VAL A 102 1.28 -11.36 -5.32
CA VAL A 102 0.07 -10.89 -4.65
C VAL A 102 0.28 -9.46 -4.15
N VAL A 103 -0.53 -8.53 -4.65
CA VAL A 103 -0.56 -7.14 -4.19
C VAL A 103 -1.66 -6.99 -3.14
N LEU A 104 -1.29 -6.56 -1.94
CA LEU A 104 -2.22 -6.24 -0.86
C LEU A 104 -2.51 -4.73 -0.88
N TYR A 105 -3.78 -4.37 -0.98
CA TYR A 105 -4.30 -3.01 -0.81
C TYR A 105 -4.98 -2.91 0.55
N GLY A 106 -4.26 -2.44 1.55
CA GLY A 106 -4.66 -2.40 2.95
C GLY A 106 -5.16 -1.02 3.36
N GLU A 107 -5.87 -0.98 4.48
CA GLU A 107 -6.42 0.25 5.06
C GLU A 107 -7.48 0.92 4.17
N ILE A 108 -8.28 0.10 3.49
CA ILE A 108 -9.33 0.55 2.58
C ILE A 108 -10.72 -0.02 2.94
N GLU A 109 -11.76 0.59 2.39
CA GLU A 109 -13.08 0.01 2.19
C GLU A 109 -13.10 -0.67 0.80
N PRO A 110 -13.26 -2.01 0.70
CA PRO A 110 -13.21 -2.74 -0.56
C PRO A 110 -14.45 -2.51 -1.43
N HIS A 111 -14.27 -2.52 -2.75
CA HIS A 111 -15.38 -2.52 -3.73
C HIS A 111 -15.44 -3.81 -4.55
N LEU A 112 -14.56 -4.77 -4.26
CA LEU A 112 -14.39 -6.00 -5.01
C LEU A 112 -14.76 -7.23 -4.17
N ALA A 113 -15.09 -8.32 -4.85
CA ALA A 113 -15.35 -9.61 -4.23
C ALA A 113 -14.30 -10.65 -4.64
N VAL A 114 -14.08 -11.66 -3.79
CA VAL A 114 -13.19 -12.80 -4.10
C VAL A 114 -13.65 -13.50 -5.39
N GLY A 115 -12.70 -13.84 -6.25
CA GLY A 115 -12.90 -14.43 -7.58
C GLY A 115 -13.14 -13.40 -8.70
N GLN A 116 -13.25 -12.11 -8.37
CA GLN A 116 -13.37 -11.07 -9.39
C GLN A 116 -12.04 -10.87 -10.12
N GLN A 117 -12.10 -10.83 -11.45
CA GLN A 117 -10.99 -10.39 -12.30
C GLN A 117 -10.98 -8.87 -12.37
N VAL A 118 -9.81 -8.26 -12.28
CA VAL A 118 -9.62 -6.81 -12.38
C VAL A 118 -8.58 -6.48 -13.43
N MET A 119 -8.77 -5.34 -14.09
CA MET A 119 -7.75 -4.76 -14.97
C MET A 119 -6.87 -3.76 -14.19
N ALA A 120 -5.66 -3.51 -14.70
CA ALA A 120 -4.87 -2.37 -14.21
C ALA A 120 -5.68 -1.07 -14.34
N GLY A 121 -5.61 -0.21 -13.31
CA GLY A 121 -6.38 1.03 -13.24
C GLY A 121 -7.86 0.87 -12.85
N GLU A 122 -8.34 -0.36 -12.61
CA GLU A 122 -9.70 -0.61 -12.11
C GLU A 122 -9.80 -0.28 -10.60
N ARG A 123 -10.95 0.22 -10.15
CA ARG A 123 -11.14 0.63 -8.75
C ARG A 123 -11.20 -0.58 -7.83
N VAL A 124 -10.32 -0.58 -6.83
CA VAL A 124 -10.25 -1.61 -5.77
C VAL A 124 -11.04 -1.20 -4.54
N GLY A 125 -10.97 0.09 -4.17
CA GLY A 125 -11.27 0.52 -2.82
C GLY A 125 -11.39 2.02 -2.65
N THR A 126 -11.63 2.43 -1.41
CA THR A 126 -11.36 3.80 -0.95
C THR A 126 -10.61 3.77 0.37
N VAL A 127 -9.63 4.66 0.55
CA VAL A 127 -8.84 4.77 1.78
C VAL A 127 -9.74 4.98 3.00
N LEU A 128 -9.45 4.26 4.08
CA LEU A 128 -10.03 4.46 5.41
C LEU A 128 -9.02 5.12 6.34
N ARG A 129 -9.53 5.75 7.40
CA ARG A 129 -8.70 6.17 8.52
C ARG A 129 -8.35 4.98 9.40
N VAL A 130 -7.06 4.78 9.68
CA VAL A 130 -6.55 3.70 10.55
C VAL A 130 -6.18 4.20 11.95
N LEU A 131 -5.66 5.42 12.09
CA LEU A 131 -5.21 5.95 13.38
C LEU A 131 -6.34 6.62 14.16
N LYS A 132 -6.59 6.17 15.39
CA LYS A 132 -7.59 6.76 16.30
C LYS A 132 -7.27 8.22 16.67
N GLU A 133 -6.00 8.53 16.81
CA GLU A 133 -5.50 9.84 17.24
C GLU A 133 -4.55 10.43 16.21
N ASP A 134 -4.61 11.74 16.02
CA ASP A 134 -3.60 12.47 15.25
C ASP A 134 -2.33 12.62 16.10
N LYS A 135 -1.23 12.05 15.60
CA LYS A 135 0.09 12.07 16.24
C LYS A 135 1.07 12.98 15.49
N GLY A 136 0.57 13.93 14.71
CA GLY A 136 1.35 14.85 13.89
C GLY A 136 1.70 14.32 12.49
N ARG A 137 1.01 13.26 12.03
CA ARG A 137 1.09 12.71 10.67
C ARG A 137 -0.32 12.33 10.20
N PRO A 138 -0.57 12.24 8.88
CA PRO A 138 -1.85 11.79 8.36
C PRO A 138 -2.33 10.51 9.04
N THR A 139 -3.63 10.44 9.32
CA THR A 139 -4.26 9.32 10.04
C THR A 139 -4.88 8.28 9.10
N SER A 140 -4.83 8.55 7.80
CA SER A 140 -5.37 7.75 6.70
C SER A 140 -4.30 7.59 5.62
N MET A 141 -4.19 6.38 5.08
CA MET A 141 -3.26 6.04 4.01
C MET A 141 -3.70 4.79 3.27
N LEU A 142 -3.11 4.57 2.10
CA LEU A 142 -3.10 3.25 1.48
C LEU A 142 -1.83 2.54 1.95
N HIS A 143 -2.00 1.40 2.62
CA HIS A 143 -0.91 0.47 2.92
C HIS A 143 -0.78 -0.53 1.77
N LEU A 144 0.34 -0.53 1.05
CA LEU A 144 0.55 -1.41 -0.10
C LEU A 144 1.67 -2.41 0.16
N GLU A 145 1.38 -3.71 0.07
CA GLU A 145 2.40 -4.77 0.16
C GLU A 145 2.50 -5.56 -1.15
N LEU A 146 3.67 -6.17 -1.38
CA LEU A 146 3.88 -7.16 -2.43
C LEU A 146 4.37 -8.47 -1.80
N ARG A 147 3.81 -9.58 -2.26
CA ARG A 147 4.09 -10.91 -1.74
C ARG A 147 4.25 -11.93 -2.87
N ASP A 148 4.87 -13.06 -2.56
CA ASP A 148 4.92 -14.19 -3.49
C ASP A 148 3.50 -14.64 -3.90
N SER A 149 3.39 -15.20 -5.10
CA SER A 149 2.14 -15.76 -5.64
C SER A 149 1.43 -16.68 -4.64
N GLY A 150 0.10 -16.55 -4.55
CA GLY A 150 -0.77 -17.25 -3.61
C GLY A 150 -0.64 -16.87 -2.13
N ASN A 151 0.28 -15.97 -1.75
CA ASN A 151 0.51 -15.64 -0.34
C ASN A 151 -0.52 -14.64 0.20
N THR A 152 -1.48 -15.17 0.95
CA THR A 152 -2.49 -14.40 1.71
C THR A 152 -2.33 -14.56 3.22
N ALA A 153 -1.14 -14.96 3.71
CA ALA A 153 -0.93 -15.14 5.15
C ALA A 153 -0.94 -13.81 5.92
N ASP A 154 -1.26 -13.80 7.21
CA ASP A 154 -0.99 -12.62 8.03
C ASP A 154 0.53 -12.59 8.32
N ILE A 155 1.21 -11.58 7.79
CA ILE A 155 2.66 -11.41 7.89
C ILE A 155 2.94 -10.28 8.88
N GLU A 156 3.78 -10.56 9.86
CA GLU A 156 4.38 -9.54 10.73
C GLU A 156 5.91 -9.65 10.65
N TRP A 157 6.57 -8.52 10.41
CA TRP A 157 8.03 -8.46 10.35
C TRP A 157 8.60 -7.98 11.69
N LEU A 158 8.57 -8.87 12.68
CA LEU A 158 9.01 -8.56 14.05
C LEU A 158 10.54 -8.55 14.22
N ASP A 159 11.25 -9.40 13.47
CA ASP A 159 12.71 -9.48 13.48
C ASP A 159 13.31 -8.76 12.27
N ASN A 160 13.86 -7.57 12.50
CA ASN A 160 14.43 -6.73 11.45
C ASN A 160 15.59 -7.40 10.67
N GLU A 161 16.27 -8.39 11.23
CA GLU A 161 17.33 -9.10 10.51
C GLU A 161 16.79 -10.20 9.58
N ASN A 162 15.56 -10.65 9.83
CA ASN A 162 14.95 -11.79 9.15
C ASN A 162 13.63 -11.37 8.49
N ARG A 163 13.72 -10.88 7.25
CA ARG A 163 12.53 -10.60 6.44
C ARG A 163 11.66 -11.86 6.31
N PRO A 164 10.34 -11.79 6.61
CA PRO A 164 9.44 -12.92 6.44
C PRO A 164 9.50 -13.51 5.02
N ALA A 165 9.43 -14.84 4.95
CA ALA A 165 9.39 -15.53 3.67
C ALA A 165 8.17 -15.11 2.85
N GLY A 166 8.38 -14.85 1.56
CA GLY A 166 7.34 -14.42 0.64
C GLY A 166 6.84 -12.98 0.81
N LEU A 167 7.50 -12.16 1.63
CA LEU A 167 7.34 -10.70 1.62
C LEU A 167 8.36 -10.06 0.68
N LEU A 168 7.90 -9.25 -0.27
CA LEU A 168 8.70 -8.62 -1.31
C LEU A 168 8.65 -7.10 -1.18
N ASP A 169 9.64 -6.40 -1.74
CA ASP A 169 9.69 -4.93 -1.73
C ASP A 169 8.89 -4.38 -2.93
N PRO A 170 7.75 -3.68 -2.72
CA PRO A 170 6.98 -3.07 -3.81
C PRO A 170 7.62 -1.80 -4.39
N THR A 171 8.63 -1.23 -3.71
CA THR A 171 9.21 0.08 -4.05
C THR A 171 9.73 0.19 -5.49
N PRO A 172 10.45 -0.81 -6.05
CA PRO A 172 10.93 -0.74 -7.43
C PRO A 172 9.79 -0.60 -8.45
N TYR A 173 8.67 -1.29 -8.25
CA TYR A 173 7.52 -1.23 -9.14
C TYR A 173 6.82 0.14 -9.09
N LEU A 174 6.70 0.72 -7.89
CA LEU A 174 6.14 2.07 -7.71
C LEU A 174 7.03 3.16 -8.32
N LEU A 175 8.36 3.04 -8.19
CA LEU A 175 9.32 3.97 -8.80
C LEU A 175 9.27 3.93 -10.32
N ASP A 176 9.22 2.73 -10.90
CA ASP A 176 9.06 2.57 -12.34
C ASP A 176 7.75 3.22 -12.82
N GLY A 177 6.68 3.14 -12.03
CA GLY A 177 5.41 3.85 -12.22
C GLY A 177 5.54 5.38 -12.27
N VAL A 178 6.40 5.97 -11.43
CA VAL A 178 6.64 7.43 -11.37
C VAL A 178 7.36 7.95 -12.60
N VAL A 179 8.48 7.33 -12.99
CA VAL A 179 9.42 7.89 -13.99
C VAL A 179 8.75 8.15 -15.34
N ASN A 180 7.87 7.26 -15.82
CA ASN A 180 7.27 7.47 -17.15
C ASN A 180 6.01 8.34 -17.13
N ASN A 181 5.41 8.64 -15.97
CA ASN A 181 4.36 9.67 -15.90
C ASN A 181 4.92 11.07 -16.13
N GLN A 182 6.23 11.28 -15.90
CA GLN A 182 6.93 12.52 -16.21
C GLN A 182 7.41 12.62 -17.66
N LEU A 183 7.52 11.50 -18.39
CA LEU A 183 7.94 11.46 -19.80
C LEU A 183 6.76 11.59 -20.79
N ASN A 184 5.53 11.36 -20.32
CA ASN A 184 4.30 11.41 -21.12
C ASN A 184 3.46 12.68 -20.86
N GLN A 185 3.99 13.65 -20.11
CA GLN A 185 3.44 15.01 -19.92
C GLN A 185 4.33 16.03 -20.63
#